data_AF-A0A844GB80-F1
#
_entry.id   AF-A0A844GB80-F1
#
_cell.length_a   1.000
_cell.length_b   1.000
_cell.length_c   1.000
_cell.angle_alpha   90.00
_cell.angle_beta   90.00
_cell.angle_gamma   90.00
#
_symmetry.space_group_name_H-M   'P 1'
#
loop_
_entity.id
_entity.type
_entity.pdbx_description
1 polymer ?
#
loop_
_entity_poly.entity_id
_entity_poly.type
_entity_poly.pdbx_seq_one_letter_code
_entity_poly.pdbx_strand_id
1 'polypeptide(L)'
;MMGLTMCEGKFVGRDEIALVPTPTATASWKPVPHSEVIDAVTDVVKAHNWQILDEQYGLARDGQRMFGFMRINKTHSPEWSRCIGIRNSHDQSIAVGLAAGLCVKVCSNLVRRIQ
;
A
#
# COMPACT_ATOMS: atom_id res chain seq x y z
N MET A 1 -12.27 -9.64 -9.62
CA MET A 1 -11.68 -9.66 -8.27
C MET A 1 -10.75 -8.46 -8.13
N MET A 2 -11.11 -7.48 -7.30
CA MET A 2 -10.26 -6.33 -6.93
C MET A 2 -9.53 -6.72 -5.64
N GLY A 3 -8.25 -6.38 -5.51
CA GLY A 3 -7.47 -6.73 -4.32
C GLY A 3 -5.98 -6.79 -4.58
N LEU A 4 -5.25 -7.20 -3.55
CA LEU A 4 -3.82 -7.46 -3.62
C LEU A 4 -3.58 -8.91 -4.09
N THR A 5 -2.68 -9.10 -5.05
CA THR A 5 -2.25 -10.44 -5.48
C THR A 5 -0.74 -10.55 -5.36
N MET A 6 -0.31 -11.55 -4.59
CA MET A 6 1.11 -11.80 -4.30
C MET A 6 1.51 -13.14 -4.90
N CYS A 7 2.56 -13.16 -5.73
CA CYS A 7 3.20 -14.41 -6.16
C CYS A 7 4.17 -14.95 -5.11
N GLU A 8 4.77 -14.06 -4.33
CA GLU A 8 5.74 -14.35 -3.27
C GLU A 8 5.54 -13.37 -2.12
N GLY A 9 5.69 -13.83 -0.87
CA GLY A 9 5.49 -13.02 0.34
C GLY A 9 4.35 -13.51 1.24
N LYS A 10 4.11 -12.77 2.32
CA LYS A 10 3.04 -13.04 3.29
C LYS A 10 2.04 -11.88 3.36
N PHE A 11 0.75 -12.20 3.42
CA PHE A 11 -0.28 -11.23 3.81
C PHE A 11 -0.13 -10.95 5.31
N VAL A 12 -0.24 -9.68 5.67
CA VAL A 12 0.01 -9.21 7.04
C VAL A 12 -0.95 -8.11 7.46
N GLY A 13 -1.14 -7.95 8.76
CA GLY A 13 -1.85 -6.82 9.35
C GLY A 13 -0.97 -5.56 9.51
N ARG A 14 -1.59 -4.42 9.84
CA ARG A 14 -0.87 -3.17 10.14
C ARG A 14 0.14 -3.32 11.28
N ASP A 15 -0.22 -4.08 12.32
CA ASP A 15 0.66 -4.31 13.48
C ASP A 15 1.96 -5.02 13.08
N GLU A 16 1.86 -6.04 12.21
CA GLU A 16 3.04 -6.74 11.69
C GLU A 16 3.90 -5.84 10.79
N ILE A 17 3.30 -4.91 10.04
CA ILE A 17 4.02 -3.94 9.22
C ILE A 17 4.78 -2.94 10.08
N ALA A 18 4.19 -2.52 11.21
CA ALA A 18 4.84 -1.62 12.16
C ALA A 18 6.07 -2.24 12.84
N LEU A 19 6.13 -3.58 12.91
CA LEU A 19 7.28 -4.31 13.42
C LEU A 19 8.44 -4.44 12.42
N VAL A 20 8.25 -4.06 11.15
CA VAL A 20 9.31 -4.13 10.13
C VAL A 20 10.38 -3.08 10.45
N PRO A 21 11.64 -3.48 10.68
CA PRO A 21 12.70 -2.54 10.99
C PRO A 21 12.99 -1.65 9.77
N THR A 22 12.97 -0.34 9.98
CA THR A 22 13.37 0.60 8.93
C THR A 22 14.90 0.64 8.86
N PRO A 23 15.52 0.44 7.68
CA PRO A 23 16.97 0.51 7.55
C PRO A 23 17.53 1.89 7.92
N THR A 24 18.80 1.93 8.29
CA THR A 24 19.49 3.20 8.56
C THR A 24 19.62 4.01 7.27
N ALA A 25 19.24 5.29 7.34
CA ALA A 25 19.40 6.22 6.22
C ALA A 25 20.87 6.41 5.85
N THR A 26 21.14 6.53 4.55
CA THR A 26 22.46 6.90 4.02
C THR A 26 22.44 8.35 3.52
N ALA A 27 23.60 8.92 3.19
CA ALA A 27 23.70 10.30 2.70
C ALA A 27 22.86 10.58 1.44
N SER A 28 22.62 9.55 0.60
CA SER A 28 21.89 9.65 -0.66
C SER A 28 20.49 9.03 -0.62
N TRP A 29 20.11 8.33 0.46
CA TRP A 29 18.84 7.61 0.54
C TRP A 29 18.26 7.61 1.94
N LYS A 30 17.01 8.09 2.04
CA LYS A 30 16.23 8.13 3.28
C LYS A 30 15.07 7.12 3.17
N PRO A 31 15.17 5.93 3.81
CA PRO A 31 14.06 4.99 3.84
C PRO A 31 12.88 5.56 4.61
N VAL A 32 11.68 5.32 4.09
CA VAL A 32 10.43 5.67 4.78
C VAL A 32 9.86 4.38 5.39
N PRO A 33 9.54 4.35 6.70
CA PRO A 33 8.86 3.23 7.33
C PRO A 33 7.60 2.82 6.55
N HIS A 34 7.33 1.52 6.47
CA HIS A 34 6.15 1.03 5.75
C HIS A 34 4.84 1.50 6.40
N SER A 35 4.80 1.55 7.73
CA SER A 35 3.67 2.08 8.51
C SER A 35 3.40 3.55 8.19
N GLU A 36 4.44 4.39 8.15
CA GLU A 36 4.30 5.82 7.88
C GLU A 36 3.67 6.09 6.50
N VAL A 37 4.01 5.28 5.49
CA VAL A 37 3.36 5.37 4.17
C VAL A 37 1.87 5.03 4.25
N ILE A 38 1.51 4.01 5.02
CA ILE A 38 0.11 3.59 5.20
C ILE A 38 -0.68 4.65 5.96
N ASP A 39 -0.08 5.23 7.00
CA ASP A 39 -0.70 6.26 7.84
C ASP A 39 -0.91 7.54 7.05
N ALA A 40 0.09 7.99 6.28
CA ALA A 40 -0.03 9.15 5.41
C ALA A 40 -1.17 8.99 4.38
N VAL A 41 -1.32 7.80 3.78
CA VAL A 41 -2.44 7.51 2.86
C VAL A 41 -3.77 7.52 3.61
N THR A 42 -3.82 6.92 4.80
CA THR A 42 -5.01 6.87 5.65
C THR A 42 -5.48 8.27 6.04
N ASP A 43 -4.55 9.15 6.39
CA ASP A 43 -4.83 10.52 6.79
C ASP A 43 -5.38 11.35 5.63
N VAL A 44 -4.83 11.20 4.43
CA VAL A 44 -5.37 11.86 3.23
C VAL A 44 -6.79 11.38 2.93
N VAL A 45 -7.05 10.07 3.03
CA VAL A 45 -8.40 9.51 2.83
C VAL A 45 -9.39 10.10 3.84
N LYS A 46 -9.02 10.15 5.12
CA LYS A 46 -9.86 10.74 6.17
C LYS A 46 -10.06 12.24 5.99
N ALA A 47 -9.02 12.98 5.61
CA ALA A 47 -9.07 14.43 5.37
C ALA A 47 -10.03 14.79 4.21
N HIS A 48 -10.23 13.88 3.26
CA HIS A 48 -11.22 14.03 2.19
C HIS A 48 -12.63 13.51 2.55
N ASN A 49 -12.88 13.18 3.82
CA ASN A 49 -14.11 12.58 4.31
C ASN A 49 -14.46 11.26 3.59
N TRP A 50 -13.45 10.50 3.18
CA TRP A 50 -13.64 9.18 2.60
C TRP A 50 -13.51 8.10 3.68
N GLN A 51 -14.22 7.00 3.49
CA GLN A 51 -14.15 5.84 4.36
C GLN A 51 -13.33 4.73 3.70
N ILE A 52 -12.50 4.05 4.49
CA ILE A 52 -11.81 2.83 4.08
C ILE A 52 -12.79 1.67 4.29
N LEU A 53 -13.14 0.98 3.21
CA LEU A 53 -14.07 -0.15 3.20
C LEU A 53 -13.37 -1.49 3.33
N ASP A 54 -12.15 -1.59 2.81
CA ASP A 54 -11.31 -2.79 2.87
C ASP A 54 -9.85 -2.39 2.72
N GLU A 55 -8.96 -3.11 3.38
CA GLU A 55 -7.52 -2.94 3.23
C GLU A 55 -6.80 -4.27 3.34
N GLN A 56 -5.78 -4.44 2.50
CA GLN A 56 -4.99 -5.65 2.41
C GLN A 56 -3.54 -5.26 2.23
N TYR A 57 -2.66 -5.90 3.00
CA TYR A 57 -1.23 -5.64 2.93
C TYR A 57 -0.45 -6.94 2.79
N GLY A 58 0.69 -6.84 2.12
CA GLY A 58 1.61 -7.95 1.92
C GLY A 58 3.05 -7.49 2.05
N LEU A 59 3.86 -8.31 2.70
CA LEU A 59 5.30 -8.16 2.79
C LEU A 59 5.98 -9.24 1.95
N ALA A 60 6.97 -8.85 1.15
CA ALA A 60 7.80 -9.74 0.37
C ALA A 60 9.28 -9.49 0.67
N ARG A 61 10.13 -10.46 0.31
CA ARG A 61 11.59 -10.42 0.55
C ARG A 61 11.93 -10.08 2.00
N ASP A 62 11.43 -10.88 2.93
CA ASP A 62 11.69 -10.72 4.38
C ASP A 62 11.35 -9.34 4.95
N GLY A 63 10.26 -8.75 4.46
CA GLY A 63 9.78 -7.45 4.92
C GLY A 63 10.38 -6.25 4.19
N GLN A 64 11.34 -6.45 3.29
CA GLN A 64 11.98 -5.35 2.56
C GLN A 64 11.08 -4.69 1.52
N ARG A 65 9.99 -5.34 1.12
CA ARG A 65 9.02 -4.80 0.17
C ARG A 65 7.63 -4.92 0.73
N MET A 66 6.91 -3.81 0.76
CA MET A 66 5.52 -3.76 1.14
C MET A 66 4.65 -3.40 -0.05
N PHE A 67 3.54 -4.13 -0.16
CA PHE A 67 2.45 -3.84 -1.08
C PHE A 67 1.16 -3.68 -0.28
N GLY A 68 0.38 -2.66 -0.61
CA GLY A 68 -0.89 -2.38 0.02
C GLY A 68 -1.98 -2.18 -1.02
N PHE A 69 -3.19 -2.52 -0.64
CA PHE A 69 -4.42 -2.25 -1.36
C PHE A 69 -5.43 -1.69 -0.37
N MET A 70 -6.07 -0.59 -0.72
CA MET A 70 -7.06 0.07 0.13
C MET A 70 -8.25 0.45 -0.75
N ARG A 71 -9.43 -0.07 -0.42
CA ARG A 71 -10.68 0.28 -1.08
C ARG A 71 -11.35 1.37 -0.26
N ILE A 72 -11.68 2.47 -0.93
CA ILE A 72 -12.19 3.68 -0.32
C ILE A 72 -13.50 4.11 -0.98
N ASN A 73 -14.35 4.81 -0.22
CA ASN A 73 -15.59 5.35 -0.73
C ASN A 73 -15.92 6.72 -0.11
N LYS A 74 -16.46 7.62 -0.93
CA LYS A 74 -16.85 8.98 -0.52
C LYS A 74 -18.31 9.05 -0.06
N THR A 75 -19.18 8.28 -0.68
CA THR A 75 -20.63 8.29 -0.47
C THR A 75 -21.04 6.87 -0.10
N HIS A 76 -21.98 6.67 0.82
CA HIS A 76 -22.52 5.33 1.15
C HIS A 76 -23.14 4.58 -0.06
N SER A 77 -23.09 5.16 -1.25
CA SER A 77 -23.41 4.54 -2.54
C SER A 77 -22.40 3.42 -2.87
N PRO A 78 -22.87 2.16 -3.00
CA PRO A 78 -22.01 1.01 -3.34
C PRO A 78 -21.53 1.00 -4.80
N GLU A 79 -22.04 1.88 -5.66
CA GLU A 79 -21.78 1.84 -7.11
C GLU A 79 -20.38 2.31 -7.53
N TRP A 80 -19.67 3.09 -6.70
CA TRP A 80 -18.37 3.67 -7.07
C TRP A 80 -17.35 3.59 -5.94
N SER A 81 -16.82 2.39 -5.68
CA SER A 81 -15.65 2.25 -4.82
C SER A 81 -14.38 2.61 -5.58
N ARG A 82 -13.53 3.44 -4.99
CA ARG A 82 -12.18 3.74 -5.48
C ARG A 82 -11.18 2.82 -4.81
N CYS A 83 -10.06 2.56 -5.46
CA CYS A 83 -8.99 1.75 -4.90
C CYS A 83 -7.68 2.54 -4.92
N ILE A 84 -6.87 2.34 -3.89
CA ILE A 84 -5.52 2.86 -3.75
C ILE A 84 -4.58 1.67 -3.62
N GLY A 85 -3.63 1.57 -4.53
CA GLY A 85 -2.49 0.67 -4.44
C GLY A 85 -1.29 1.40 -3.83
N ILE A 86 -0.63 0.76 -2.88
CA ILE A 86 0.53 1.25 -2.18
C ILE A 86 1.68 0.29 -2.47
N ARG A 87 2.88 0.84 -2.68
CA ARG A 87 4.11 0.07 -2.66
C ARG A 87 5.23 0.85 -2.00
N ASN A 88 6.05 0.18 -1.22
CA ASN A 88 7.24 0.74 -0.61
C ASN A 88 8.35 -0.32 -0.59
N SER A 89 9.61 0.11 -0.64
CA SER A 89 10.74 -0.79 -0.46
C SER A 89 11.83 -0.16 0.41
N HIS A 90 12.48 -1.04 1.17
CA HIS A 90 13.60 -0.79 2.06
C HIS A 90 14.91 -1.34 1.50
N ASP A 91 14.91 -1.93 0.31
CA ASP A 91 16.09 -2.45 -0.41
C ASP A 91 16.52 -1.54 -1.58
N GLN A 92 16.05 -0.28 -1.63
CA GLN A 92 16.24 0.68 -2.73
C GLN A 92 15.76 0.20 -4.11
N SER A 93 15.12 -0.97 -4.18
CA SER A 93 14.75 -1.56 -5.47
C SER A 93 13.54 -0.87 -6.11
N ILE A 94 12.69 -0.22 -5.30
CA ILE A 94 11.46 0.44 -5.73
C ILE A 94 11.22 1.70 -4.89
N ALA A 95 11.08 2.86 -5.53
CA ALA A 95 10.63 4.06 -4.83
C ALA A 95 9.20 3.91 -4.31
N VAL A 96 8.88 4.58 -3.19
CA VAL A 96 7.52 4.71 -2.68
C VAL A 96 6.60 5.13 -3.82
N GLY A 97 5.51 4.39 -4.01
CA GLY A 97 4.58 4.65 -5.10
C GLY A 97 3.13 4.44 -4.66
N LEU A 98 2.29 5.38 -5.06
CA LEU A 98 0.84 5.30 -4.92
C LEU A 98 0.21 5.19 -6.30
N ALA A 99 -0.88 4.43 -6.40
CA ALA A 99 -1.71 4.36 -7.60
C ALA A 99 -3.18 4.43 -7.17
N ALA A 100 -3.93 5.41 -7.65
CA ALA A 100 -5.35 5.55 -7.35
C ALA A 100 -6.18 5.37 -8.63
N GLY A 101 -7.33 4.69 -8.52
CA GLY A 101 -8.21 4.42 -9.65
C GLY A 101 -9.58 3.87 -9.23
N LEU A 102 -10.47 3.64 -10.19
CA LEU A 102 -11.76 2.98 -9.96
C LEU A 102 -11.57 1.47 -9.75
N CYS A 103 -10.69 0.85 -10.54
CA CYS A 103 -10.16 -0.48 -10.31
C CYS A 103 -8.63 -0.42 -10.25
N VAL A 104 -8.05 -0.69 -9.07
CA VAL A 104 -6.60 -0.88 -8.93
C VAL A 104 -6.32 -2.35 -8.65
N LYS A 105 -5.42 -2.93 -9.45
CA LYS A 105 -4.79 -4.22 -9.15
C LYS A 105 -3.35 -3.96 -8.77
N VAL A 106 -2.93 -4.52 -7.64
CA VAL A 106 -1.54 -4.48 -7.18
C VAL A 106 -1.00 -5.91 -7.26
N CYS A 107 -0.01 -6.11 -8.12
CA CYS A 107 0.70 -7.38 -8.24
C CYS A 107 2.14 -7.21 -7.76
N SER A 108 2.66 -8.22 -7.06
CA SER A 108 4.08 -8.29 -6.65
C SER A 108 5.06 -8.21 -7.84
N ASN A 109 4.59 -8.53 -9.06
CA ASN A 109 5.32 -8.41 -10.33
C ASN A 109 5.38 -6.99 -10.93
N LEU A 110 5.18 -5.92 -10.15
CA LEU A 110 5.29 -4.51 -10.56
C LEU A 110 4.32 -4.03 -11.65
N VAL A 111 3.43 -4.88 -12.18
CA VAL A 111 2.42 -4.48 -13.16
C VAL A 111 1.34 -3.65 -12.50
N ARG A 112 1.33 -2.34 -12.78
CA ARG A 112 0.25 -1.42 -12.44
C ARG A 112 -0.73 -1.37 -13.62
N ARG A 113 -1.94 -1.88 -13.45
CA ARG A 113 -3.05 -1.67 -14.40
C ARG A 113 -4.17 -0.93 -13.67
N ILE A 114 -4.31 0.35 -13.99
CA ILE A 114 -5.48 1.15 -13.64
C ILE A 114 -6.46 0.92 -14.79
N GLN A 115 -7.61 0.29 -14.51
CA GLN A 115 -8.73 0.20 -15.46
C GLN A 115 -9.76 1.27 -15.15
#